data_AF-A0AAJ6HR24-F1
#
_entry.id   AF-A0AAJ6HR24-F1
#
_cell.length_a   1.000
_cell.length_b   1.000
_cell.length_c   1.000
_cell.angle_alpha   90.00
_cell.angle_beta   90.00
_cell.angle_gamma   90.00
#
_symmetry.space_group_name_H-M   'P 1'
#
loop_
_entity.id
_entity.type
_entity.pdbx_description
1 polymer ?
#
loop_
_entity_poly.entity_id
_entity_poly.type
_entity_poly.pdbx_seq_one_letter_code
_entity_poly.pdbx_strand_id
1 'polypeptide(L)'
;MSTYRDEQDATFPPPEADALEQRQNAVDYGPPDRMSGDVDPEASEADLAEQGALPAVTLEEVTTLPADANPADALEQRQEIPTRDEGRRT
;
A
#
# COMPACT_ATOMS: atom_id res chain seq x y z
N MET A 1 27.99 -35.25 -12.21
CA MET A 1 26.62 -35.82 -12.15
C MET A 1 25.85 -34.97 -11.15
N SER A 2 25.05 -34.03 -11.65
CA SER A 2 24.32 -33.05 -10.85
C SER A 2 23.01 -33.64 -10.36
N THR A 3 22.79 -33.72 -9.05
CA THR A 3 21.52 -34.16 -8.45
C THR A 3 20.59 -32.96 -8.30
N TYR A 4 20.15 -32.38 -9.43
CA TYR A 4 19.01 -31.49 -9.47
C TYR A 4 17.78 -32.34 -9.81
N ARG A 5 17.13 -32.95 -8.82
CA ARG A 5 15.84 -33.61 -9.06
C ARG A 5 14.99 -33.74 -7.78
N ASP A 6 13.85 -33.05 -7.82
CA ASP A 6 12.58 -33.38 -7.16
C ASP A 6 12.44 -33.20 -5.63
N GLU A 7 12.86 -32.07 -5.06
CA GLU A 7 12.33 -31.60 -3.75
C GLU A 7 11.05 -30.74 -3.87
N GLN A 8 10.39 -30.77 -5.03
CA GLN A 8 9.10 -30.10 -5.25
C GLN A 8 7.90 -30.97 -4.82
N ASP A 9 8.13 -32.20 -4.35
CA ASP A 9 7.06 -33.18 -4.09
C ASP A 9 6.71 -33.36 -2.60
N ALA A 10 7.35 -32.60 -1.70
CA ALA A 10 6.95 -32.53 -0.31
C ALA A 10 5.83 -31.48 -0.14
N THR A 11 4.69 -31.70 -0.81
CA THR A 11 3.47 -30.95 -0.52
C THR A 11 2.97 -31.40 0.84
N PHE A 12 3.48 -30.78 1.90
CA PHE A 12 2.90 -30.97 3.23
C PHE A 12 1.44 -30.54 3.19
N PRO A 13 0.49 -31.33 3.73
CA PRO A 13 -0.89 -30.90 3.78
C PRO A 13 -0.94 -29.58 4.55
N PRO A 14 -1.67 -28.57 4.05
CA PRO A 14 -1.84 -27.33 4.77
C PRO A 14 -2.45 -27.64 6.15
N PRO A 15 -2.06 -26.90 7.20
CA PRO A 15 -2.69 -26.99 8.52
C PRO A 15 -4.22 -27.07 8.43
N GLU A 16 -4.86 -27.74 9.39
CA GLU A 16 -6.32 -27.91 9.38
C GLU A 16 -7.07 -26.57 9.33
N ALA A 17 -6.50 -25.51 9.93
CA ALA A 17 -7.04 -24.15 9.86
C ALA A 17 -7.11 -23.64 8.42
N ASP A 18 -6.00 -23.69 7.70
CA ASP A 18 -5.91 -23.30 6.29
C ASP A 18 -6.88 -24.12 5.43
N ALA A 19 -7.00 -25.42 5.67
CA ALA A 19 -7.93 -26.28 4.95
C ALA A 19 -9.40 -25.92 5.22
N LEU A 20 -9.74 -25.33 6.36
CA LEU A 20 -11.07 -24.82 6.66
C LEU A 20 -11.32 -23.47 6.01
N GLU A 21 -10.34 -22.57 6.02
CA GLU A 21 -10.40 -21.26 5.36
C GLU A 21 -10.58 -21.41 3.84
N GLN A 22 -9.85 -22.34 3.22
CA GLN A 22 -9.93 -22.60 1.77
C GLN A 22 -11.24 -23.24 1.31
N ARG A 23 -12.03 -23.79 2.23
CA ARG A 23 -13.37 -24.33 1.94
C ARG A 23 -14.45 -23.26 2.00
N GLN A 24 -14.12 -22.07 2.50
CA GLN A 24 -15.07 -20.96 2.53
C GLN A 24 -15.23 -20.40 1.13
N ASN A 25 -16.46 -20.03 0.77
CA ASN A 25 -16.71 -19.36 -0.49
C ASN A 25 -16.04 -17.98 -0.46
N ALA A 26 -15.28 -17.67 -1.51
CA ALA A 26 -14.78 -16.32 -1.72
C ALA A 26 -15.97 -15.35 -1.81
N VAL A 27 -15.96 -14.33 -0.97
CA VAL A 27 -16.93 -13.23 -1.06
C VAL A 27 -16.37 -12.24 -2.07
N ASP A 28 -17.02 -12.15 -3.23
CA ASP A 28 -16.74 -11.10 -4.21
C ASP A 28 -17.43 -9.82 -3.73
N TYR A 29 -16.64 -8.86 -3.27
CA TYR A 29 -17.12 -7.54 -2.85
C TYR A 29 -17.32 -6.58 -4.03
N GLY A 30 -17.12 -7.05 -5.26
CA GLY A 30 -17.16 -6.24 -6.46
C GLY A 30 -15.96 -5.28 -6.54
N PRO A 31 -15.87 -4.52 -7.65
CA PRO A 31 -14.96 -3.39 -7.72
C PRO A 31 -15.28 -2.41 -6.58
N PRO A 32 -14.30 -1.72 -5.99
CA PRO A 32 -14.58 -0.63 -5.08
C PRO A 32 -15.53 0.35 -5.79
N ASP A 33 -16.66 0.64 -5.16
CA ASP A 33 -17.80 1.38 -5.72
C ASP A 33 -17.40 2.80 -6.20
N ARG A 34 -16.24 3.32 -5.79
CA ARG A 34 -15.83 4.71 -6.01
C ARG A 34 -14.33 4.78 -6.22
N MET A 35 -13.91 5.40 -7.32
CA MET A 35 -12.51 5.77 -7.52
C MET A 35 -12.18 6.90 -6.54
N SER A 36 -11.03 6.83 -5.86
CA SER A 36 -10.52 7.93 -5.04
C SER A 36 -10.44 9.22 -5.87
N GLY A 37 -11.43 10.10 -5.70
CA GLY A 37 -11.60 11.30 -6.53
C GLY A 37 -13.05 11.75 -6.67
N ASP A 38 -14.02 10.84 -6.48
CA ASP A 38 -15.44 11.21 -6.46
C ASP A 38 -15.80 11.87 -5.12
N VAL A 39 -16.07 13.17 -5.18
CA VAL A 39 -16.70 13.91 -4.08
C VAL A 39 -18.11 13.35 -3.89
N ASP A 40 -18.48 12.99 -2.66
CA ASP A 40 -19.81 12.51 -2.35
C ASP A 40 -20.86 13.54 -2.83
N PRO A 41 -21.77 13.19 -3.75
CA PRO A 41 -22.75 14.14 -4.29
C PRO A 41 -23.76 14.62 -3.23
N GLU A 42 -23.86 13.93 -2.09
CA GLU A 42 -24.67 14.35 -0.95
C GLU A 42 -23.90 15.21 0.06
N ALA A 43 -22.58 15.40 -0.12
CA ALA A 43 -21.80 16.29 0.73
C ALA A 43 -22.31 17.73 0.59
N SER A 44 -22.70 18.31 1.72
CA SER A 44 -23.07 19.72 1.79
C SER A 44 -21.83 20.62 1.69
N GLU A 45 -22.03 21.91 1.42
CA GLU A 45 -20.94 22.89 1.41
C GLU A 45 -20.16 22.93 2.74
N ALA A 46 -20.82 22.62 3.86
CA ALA A 46 -20.17 22.51 5.17
C ALA A 46 -19.27 21.27 5.25
N ASP A 47 -19.76 20.11 4.76
CA ASP A 47 -18.99 18.87 4.74
C ASP A 47 -17.74 18.99 3.86
N LEU A 48 -17.82 19.73 2.75
CA LEU A 48 -16.67 20.01 1.88
C LEU A 48 -15.66 20.95 2.53
N ALA A 49 -16.12 21.94 3.30
CA ALA A 49 -15.24 22.86 4.01
C ALA A 49 -14.41 22.14 5.10
N GLU A 50 -14.94 21.05 5.67
CA GLU A 50 -14.27 20.22 6.67
C GLU A 50 -13.23 19.25 6.07
N GLN A 51 -13.30 18.95 4.76
CA GLN A 51 -12.33 18.06 4.10
C GLN A 51 -10.93 18.67 4.00
N GLY A 52 -10.80 19.97 4.29
CA GLY A 52 -9.53 20.68 4.25
C GLY A 52 -9.05 20.87 2.82
N ALA A 53 -8.81 22.12 2.42
CA ALA A 53 -8.11 22.35 1.16
C ALA A 53 -6.69 21.76 1.30
N LEU A 54 -6.34 20.80 0.43
CA LEU A 54 -4.94 20.45 0.27
C LEU A 54 -4.22 21.75 -0.11
N PRO A 55 -3.10 22.08 0.56
CA PRO A 55 -2.34 23.25 0.18
C PRO A 55 -2.00 23.11 -1.31
N ALA A 56 -2.15 24.20 -2.07
CA ALA A 56 -1.77 24.24 -3.47
C ALA A 56 -0.24 24.25 -3.56
N VAL A 57 0.37 23.11 -3.24
CA VAL A 57 1.81 22.93 -3.22
C VAL A 57 2.24 22.51 -4.61
N THR A 58 3.15 23.28 -5.18
CA THR A 58 3.78 22.92 -6.45
C THR A 58 4.71 21.71 -6.24
N LEU A 59 4.91 20.88 -7.26
CA LEU A 59 5.82 19.72 -7.17
C LEU A 59 7.23 20.13 -6.70
N GLU A 60 7.66 21.35 -7.06
CA GLU A 60 8.92 21.96 -6.64
C GLU A 60 8.95 22.24 -5.12
N GLU A 61 7.87 22.73 -4.52
CA GLU A 61 7.77 22.92 -3.05
C GLU A 61 7.74 21.61 -2.27
N VAL A 62 7.24 20.51 -2.85
CA VAL A 62 7.25 19.18 -2.18
C VAL A 62 8.63 18.52 -2.24
N THR A 63 9.42 18.85 -3.26
CA THR A 63 10.73 18.22 -3.51
C THR A 63 11.92 19.07 -3.06
N THR A 64 11.66 20.27 -2.53
CA THR A 64 12.69 21.17 -2.01
C THR A 64 12.62 21.28 -0.49
N LEU A 65 13.80 21.33 0.12
CA LEU A 65 13.93 21.48 1.56
C LEU A 65 13.78 22.98 1.92
N PRO A 66 13.15 23.33 3.06
CA PRO A 66 13.11 24.71 3.54
C PRO A 66 14.50 25.36 3.61
N ALA A 67 14.57 26.67 3.38
CA ALA A 67 15.85 27.39 3.32
C ALA A 67 16.65 27.36 4.64
N ASP A 68 15.97 27.14 5.76
CA ASP A 68 16.53 27.03 7.10
C ASP A 68 16.71 25.59 7.58
N ALA A 69 16.43 24.60 6.73
CA ALA A 69 16.54 23.20 7.11
C ALA A 69 17.98 22.80 7.37
N ASN A 70 18.17 21.99 8.42
CA ASN A 70 19.48 21.52 8.81
C ASN A 70 19.99 20.49 7.77
N PRO A 71 21.30 20.48 7.43
CA PRO A 71 21.89 19.44 6.57
C PRO A 71 21.60 18.00 7.04
N ALA A 72 21.40 17.76 8.34
CA ALA A 72 20.97 16.44 8.83
C ALA A 72 19.59 16.05 8.27
N ASP A 73 18.62 16.96 8.33
CA ASP A 73 17.26 16.76 7.83
C ASP A 73 17.27 16.50 6.32
N ALA A 74 18.13 17.20 5.58
CA ALA A 74 18.34 16.99 4.14
C ALA A 74 18.82 15.57 3.82
N LEU A 75 19.69 15.00 4.66
CA LEU A 75 20.20 13.66 4.49
C LEU A 75 19.12 12.63 4.82
N GLU A 76 18.34 12.84 5.88
CA GLU A 76 17.22 11.97 6.26
C GLU A 76 16.15 11.89 5.16
N GLN A 77 15.81 13.00 4.49
CA GLN A 77 14.84 13.00 3.39
C GLN A 77 15.32 12.28 2.12
N ARG A 78 16.64 12.16 1.93
CA ARG A 78 17.23 11.46 0.79
C ARG A 78 17.38 9.96 1.03
N GLN A 79 17.04 9.48 2.23
CA GLN A 79 17.08 8.06 2.52
C GLN A 79 15.98 7.35 1.72
N GLU A 80 16.39 6.30 1.02
CA GLU A 80 15.47 5.43 0.30
C GLU A 80 14.49 4.82 1.30
N ILE A 81 13.19 5.07 1.09
CA ILE A 81 12.14 4.39 1.86
C ILE A 81 12.12 2.96 1.35
N PRO A 82 12.37 1.94 2.21
CA PRO A 82 12.33 0.56 1.78
C PRO A 82 10.98 0.30 1.13
N THR A 83 10.98 -0.08 -0.15
CA THR A 83 9.77 -0.59 -0.78
C THR A 83 9.33 -1.80 0.03
N ARG A 84 8.04 -1.85 0.37
CA ARG A 84 7.47 -2.96 1.12
C ARG A 84 7.90 -4.25 0.43
N ASP A 85 8.70 -5.06 1.12
CA ASP A 85 9.18 -6.35 0.59
C ASP A 85 7.97 -7.18 0.15
N GLU A 86 7.78 -7.30 -1.16
CA GLU A 86 6.78 -8.12 -1.82
C GLU A 86 7.02 -9.62 -1.56
N GLY A 87 8.13 -9.97 -0.89
CA GLY A 87 8.53 -11.30 -0.44
C GLY A 87 7.74 -11.87 0.74
N ARG A 88 6.80 -11.14 1.37
CA ARG A 88 5.89 -11.73 2.41
C ARG A 88 4.80 -12.65 1.84
N ARG A 89 5.09 -13.32 0.72
CA ARG A 89 4.21 -14.29 0.06
C ARG A 89 4.81 -15.68 -0.10
N THR A 90 5.97 -15.96 0.49
CA THR A 90 6.54 -17.30 0.54
C THR A 90 6.20 -18.00 1.84
#